data_AF-A0A1T4V5M4-F1
#
_entry.id   AF-A0A1T4V5M4-F1
#
_cell.length_a   1.000
_cell.length_b   1.000
_cell.length_c   1.000
_cell.angle_alpha   90.00
_cell.angle_beta   90.00
_cell.angle_gamma   90.00
#
_symmetry.space_group_name_H-M   'P 1'
#
loop_
_entity.id
_entity.type
_entity.pdbx_description
1 polymer ?
#
loop_
_entity_poly.entity_id
_entity_poly.type
_entity_poly.pdbx_seq_one_letter_code
_entity_poly.pdbx_strand_id
1 'polypeptide(L)' 'MLHPSYSDLMAVVNSEVEPGEQPVVQSRYSIVIATSKRARQIVDGEEPLVNNADGKKPLSLAIEELYSGKVKIVGDDE' A
#
# COMPACT_ATOMS: atom_id res chain seq x y z
N MET A 1 -13.57 14.45 -3.88
CA MET A 1 -13.36 13.03 -4.23
C MET A 1 -12.76 12.32 -3.02
N LEU A 2 -12.92 11.00 -2.91
CA LEU A 2 -12.27 10.22 -1.86
C LEU A 2 -10.77 10.12 -2.20
N HIS A 3 -9.91 10.48 -1.24
CA HIS A 3 -8.46 10.41 -1.38
C HIS A 3 -7.86 9.51 -0.29
N PRO A 4 -6.77 8.78 -0.61
CA PRO A 4 -6.19 8.63 -1.95
C PRO A 4 -7.09 7.82 -2.89
N SER A 5 -7.09 8.17 -4.17
CA SER A 5 -7.75 7.41 -5.23
C SER A 5 -6.88 6.20 -5.63
N TYR A 6 -7.45 5.23 -6.36
CA TYR A 6 -6.65 4.11 -6.87
C TYR A 6 -5.54 4.58 -7.82
N SER A 7 -5.80 5.65 -8.59
CA SER A 7 -4.80 6.24 -9.48
C SER A 7 -3.66 6.87 -8.68
N ASP A 8 -3.98 7.53 -7.56
CA ASP A 8 -3.00 8.12 -6.65
C ASP A 8 -2.09 7.01 -6.08
N LEU A 9 -2.68 5.90 -5.64
CA LEU A 9 -1.95 4.74 -5.14
C LEU A 9 -1.08 4.08 -6.22
N MET A 10 -1.60 3.89 -7.43
CA MET A 10 -0.82 3.33 -8.54
C MET A 10 0.37 4.21 -8.91
N ALA A 11 0.19 5.54 -8.90
CA ALA A 11 1.27 6.49 -9.18
C ALA A 11 2.38 6.40 -8.13
N VAL A 12 2.02 6.38 -6.84
CA VAL A 12 3.00 6.23 -5.75
C VAL A 12 3.76 4.91 -5.86
N VAL A 13 3.05 3.79 -6.02
CA VAL A 13 3.67 2.45 -6.06
C VAL A 13 4.63 2.29 -7.23
N ASN A 14 4.30 2.85 -8.41
CA ASN A 14 5.14 2.75 -9.59
C ASN A 14 6.13 3.93 -9.74
N SER A 15 6.21 4.85 -8.78
CA SER A 15 7.02 6.08 -8.90
C SER A 15 8.53 5.84 -8.96
N GLU A 16 9.00 4.69 -8.46
CA GLU A 16 10.41 4.31 -8.44
C GLU A 16 10.80 3.39 -9.62
N VAL A 17 9.86 3.08 -10.54
CA VAL A 17 10.13 2.22 -11.69
C VAL A 17 10.87 3.00 -12.78
N GLU A 18 12.00 2.48 -13.26
CA GLU A 18 12.78 3.15 -14.31
C GLU A 18 12.03 3.15 -15.66
N PRO A 19 12.20 4.19 -16.49
CA PRO A 19 11.59 4.22 -17.82
C PRO A 19 12.02 3.02 -18.68
N GLY A 20 11.06 2.19 -19.05
CA GLY A 20 11.28 0.97 -19.85
C GLY A 20 11.22 -0.32 -19.03
N GLU A 21 11.19 -0.23 -17.69
CA GLU A 21 10.96 -1.38 -16.82
C GLU A 21 9.47 -1.68 -16.63
N GLN A 22 9.17 -2.91 -16.17
CA GLN A 22 7.80 -3.30 -15.89
C GLN A 22 7.30 -2.62 -14.60
N PRO A 23 6.07 -2.07 -14.60
CA PRO A 23 5.50 -1.48 -13.41
C PRO A 23 5.23 -2.54 -12.34
N VAL A 24 5.48 -2.18 -11.08
CA VAL A 24 5.21 -3.04 -9.90
C VAL A 24 3.75 -3.45 -9.83
N VAL A 25 2.82 -2.53 -10.16
CA VAL A 25 1.39 -2.83 -10.22
C VAL A 25 0.73 -2.27 -11.48
N GLN A 26 -0.06 -3.12 -12.15
CA GLN A 26 -0.90 -2.73 -13.29
C GLN A 26 -2.40 -2.81 -13.00
N SER A 27 -2.79 -3.48 -11.90
CA SER A 27 -4.17 -3.77 -11.57
C SER A 27 -4.57 -3.20 -10.22
N ARG A 28 -5.81 -2.71 -10.13
CA ARG A 28 -6.41 -2.29 -8.85
C ARG A 28 -6.48 -3.46 -7.87
N TYR A 29 -6.60 -4.69 -8.37
CA TYR A 29 -6.64 -5.88 -7.53
C TYR A 29 -5.33 -6.11 -6.77
N SER A 30 -4.18 -5.77 -7.35
CA SER A 30 -2.87 -5.87 -6.68
C SER A 30 -2.81 -4.96 -5.45
N ILE A 31 -3.32 -3.73 -5.56
CA ILE A 31 -3.40 -2.80 -4.43
C ILE A 31 -4.35 -3.33 -3.35
N VAL A 32 -5.52 -3.85 -3.74
CA VAL A 32 -6.48 -4.44 -2.80
C VAL A 32 -5.86 -5.61 -2.05
N ILE A 33 -5.16 -6.50 -2.75
CA ILE A 33 -4.51 -7.67 -2.13
C ILE A 33 -3.40 -7.21 -1.17
N ALA A 34 -2.51 -6.32 -1.60
CA ALA A 34 -1.39 -5.85 -0.79
C ALA A 34 -1.87 -5.12 0.48
N THR A 35 -2.81 -4.18 0.34
CA THR A 35 -3.38 -3.45 1.49
C THR A 35 -4.16 -4.37 2.42
N SER A 36 -4.82 -5.41 1.89
CA SER A 36 -5.48 -6.44 2.70
C SER A 36 -4.49 -7.32 3.46
N LYS A 37 -3.37 -7.72 2.83
CA LYS A 37 -2.28 -8.45 3.50
C LYS A 37 -1.68 -7.60 4.63
N ARG A 38 -1.35 -6.33 4.35
CA ARG A 38 -0.82 -5.41 5.35
C ARG A 38 -1.79 -5.13 6.50
N ALA A 39 -3.08 -4.96 6.21
CA ALA A 39 -4.09 -4.80 7.25
C ALA A 39 -4.16 -6.02 8.19
N ARG A 40 -3.94 -7.24 7.69
CA ARG A 40 -3.86 -8.44 8.55
C ARG A 40 -2.63 -8.42 9.45
N GLN A 41 -1.46 -8.05 8.93
CA GLN A 41 -0.26 -7.88 9.75
C GLN A 41 -0.49 -6.94 10.94
N ILE A 42 -1.16 -5.80 10.70
CA ILE A 42 -1.53 -4.84 11.75
C ILE A 42 -2.50 -5.48 12.76
N VAL A 43 -3.49 -6.26 12.30
CA VAL A 43 -4.41 -6.99 13.19
C VAL A 43 -3.67 -8.04 14.02
N ASP A 44 -2.66 -8.68 13.45
CA ASP A 44 -1.83 -9.69 14.11
C ASP A 44 -0.79 -9.07 15.07
N GLY A 45 -0.76 -7.74 15.20
CA GLY A 45 0.04 -7.01 16.19
C GLY A 45 1.28 -6.32 15.63
N GLU A 46 1.49 -6.30 14.31
CA GLU A 46 2.56 -5.48 13.74
C GLU A 46 2.28 -3.99 13.94
N GLU A 47 3.34 -3.24 14.26
CA GLU A 47 3.25 -1.81 14.49
C GLU A 47 2.94 -1.05 13.19
N PRO A 48 1.93 -0.16 13.18
CA PRO A 48 1.69 0.75 12.08
C PRO A 48 2.84 1.74 11.89
N LEU A 49 3.22 2.01 10.65
CA LEU A 49 4.34 2.89 10.27
C LEU A 49 3.92 4.36 10.06
N VAL A 50 2.67 4.69 10.40
CA VAL A 50 2.10 6.04 10.29
C VAL A 50 1.75 6.59 11.66
N ASN A 51 1.90 7.90 11.82
CA ASN A 51 1.56 8.59 13.06
C ASN A 51 0.04 8.59 13.30
N ASN A 52 -0.37 8.80 14.56
CA ASN A 52 -1.78 8.88 14.96
C ASN A 52 -2.58 7.65 14.51
N ALA A 53 -2.04 6.46 14.77
CA ALA A 53 -2.67 5.20 14.40
C ALA A 53 -3.87 4.83 15.29
N ASP A 54 -3.92 5.39 16.50
CA ASP A 54 -4.96 5.09 17.50
C ASP A 54 -6.37 5.34 16.95
N GLY A 55 -7.23 4.34 17.07
CA GLY A 55 -8.63 4.40 16.66
C GLY A 55 -8.87 4.33 15.14
N LYS A 56 -7.81 4.28 14.30
CA LYS A 56 -7.95 4.06 12.86
C LYS A 56 -8.18 2.57 12.57
N LYS A 57 -8.97 2.28 11.53
CA LYS A 57 -9.16 0.90 11.07
C LYS A 57 -7.86 0.39 10.43
N PRO A 58 -7.48 -0.89 10.64
CA PRO A 58 -6.25 -1.46 10.07
C PRO A 58 -6.12 -1.27 8.55
N LEU A 59 -7.21 -1.40 7.81
CA LEU A 59 -7.19 -1.17 6.35
C LEU A 59 -6.91 0.29 5.99
N SER A 60 -7.42 1.25 6.76
CA SER A 60 -7.13 2.67 6.56
C SER A 60 -5.66 2.98 6.80
N LEU A 61 -5.06 2.38 7.83
CA LEU A 61 -3.63 2.47 8.12
C LEU A 61 -2.79 1.89 6.99
N ALA A 62 -3.12 0.68 6.53
CA ALA A 62 -2.40 0.03 5.42
C ALA A 62 -2.43 0.86 4.13
N ILE A 63 -3.55 1.52 3.81
CA ILE A 63 -3.65 2.42 2.65
C ILE A 63 -2.78 3.67 2.85
N GLU A 64 -2.78 4.24 4.06
CA GLU A 64 -1.98 5.43 4.40
C GLU A 64 -0.48 5.13 4.36
N GLU A 65 -0.06 3.98 4.89
CA GLU A 65 1.32 3.48 4.81
C GLU A 65 1.78 3.29 3.36
N LEU A 66 0.93 2.68 2.52
CA LEU A 66 1.23 2.49 1.10
C LEU A 66 1.33 3.84 0.37
N TYR A 67 0.38 4.74 0.60
CA TYR A 67 0.35 6.07 -0.02
C TYR A 67 1.52 6.96 0.42
N SER A 68 1.98 6.81 1.66
CA SER A 68 3.16 7.52 2.19
C SER A 68 4.49 6.82 1.87
N GLY A 69 4.47 5.72 1.10
CA GLY A 69 5.66 4.96 0.72
C GLY A 69 6.35 4.24 1.86
N LYS A 70 5.69 4.08 3.02
CA LYS A 70 6.22 3.38 4.20
C LYS A 70 6.22 1.87 4.03
N VAL A 71 5.30 1.35 3.22
CA VAL A 71 5.23 -0.05 2.79
C VAL A 71 5.33 -0.09 1.27
N LYS A 72 6.04 -1.09 0.75
CA LYS A 72 6.18 -1.33 -0.69
C LYS A 72 5.54 -2.67 -1.06
N ILE A 73 4.99 -2.73 -2.26
CA ILE A 73 4.54 -4.00 -2.85
C ILE A 73 5.76 -4.64 -3.48
N VAL A 74 6.13 -5.82 -2.99
CA VAL A 74 7.16 -6.65 -3.59
C VAL A 74 6.49 -7.82 -4.32
N GLY A 75 7.13 -8.30 -5.39
CA GLY A 75 6.74 -9.58 -5.97
C GLY A 75 6.92 -10.70 -4.95
N ASP A 76 6.16 -11.79 -5.08
CA ASP A 76 6.55 -13.03 -4.42
C ASP A 76 7.77 -13.55 -5.20
N ASP A 77 8.97 -13.14 -4.77
CA ASP A 77 10.19 -13.86 -5.13
C ASP A 77 10.10 -15.21 -4.40
N GLU A 78 10.00 -16.30 -5.17
CA GLU A 78 10.11 -17.68 -4.65
C GLU A 78 11.43 -17.90 -3.90
#